data_AF-A0A2T4X1J1-F1
#
_entry.id   AF-A0A2T4X1J1-F1
#
_cell.length_a   1.000
_cell.length_b   1.000
_cell.length_c   1.000
_cell.angle_alpha   90.00
_cell.angle_beta   90.00
_cell.angle_gamma   90.00
#
_symmetry.space_group_name_H-M   'P 1'
#
loop_
_entity.id
_entity.type
_entity.pdbx_description
1 polymer ?
#
loop_
_entity_poly.entity_id
_entity_poly.type
_entity_poly.pdbx_seq_one_letter_code
_entity_poly.pdbx_strand_id
1 'polypeptide(L)'
;MKYILVILFLGLGFFSNAQEVERNGKKHIVKKDRIWHEGNDVTATFSLEEQAKIKDEFSNLVEGIKLKEKEAKRLKKAEKDQKNAEKDRKRAQSKQKKAEKELKQKEKAQSNYEKATKNYSQAQSKYERLKEKGKLSPK
;
A
#
# COMPACT_ATOMS: atom_id res chain seq x y z
N MET A 1 -23.80 -24.87 1.07
CA MET A 1 -22.75 -23.87 0.77
C MET A 1 -22.40 -22.92 1.93
N LYS A 2 -23.36 -22.49 2.76
CA LYS A 2 -23.15 -21.44 3.78
C LYS A 2 -22.17 -21.80 4.91
N TYR A 3 -21.97 -23.09 5.20
CA TYR A 3 -21.06 -23.55 6.27
C TYR A 3 -19.73 -24.12 5.77
N ILE A 4 -19.54 -24.29 4.46
CA ILE A 4 -18.32 -24.88 3.89
C ILE A 4 -17.12 -23.95 4.10
N LEU A 5 -17.32 -22.63 3.97
CA LEU A 5 -16.27 -21.64 4.24
C LEU A 5 -15.85 -21.60 5.72
N VAL A 6 -16.79 -21.84 6.64
CA VAL A 6 -16.51 -21.85 8.09
C VAL A 6 -15.73 -23.09 8.48
N ILE A 7 -16.08 -24.26 7.91
CA ILE A 7 -15.35 -25.52 8.12
C ILE A 7 -13.94 -25.44 7.50
N LEU A 8 -13.79 -24.79 6.35
CA LEU A 8 -12.49 -24.57 5.70
C LEU A 8 -11.57 -23.67 6.54
N PHE A 9 -12.11 -22.62 7.17
CA PHE A 9 -11.33 -21.75 8.05
C PHE A 9 -11.00 -22.39 9.41
N LEU A 10 -11.86 -23.27 9.94
CA LEU A 10 -11.57 -24.01 11.19
C LEU A 10 -10.45 -25.05 11.00
N GLY A 11 -10.31 -25.64 9.81
CA GLY A 11 -9.28 -26.63 9.52
C GLY A 11 -7.85 -26.07 9.40
N LEU A 12 -7.71 -24.77 9.12
CA LEU A 12 -6.40 -24.12 8.90
C LEU A 12 -5.71 -23.66 10.20
N GLY A 13 -6.40 -23.73 11.34
CA GLY A 13 -5.90 -23.23 12.62
C GLY A 13 -4.92 -24.14 13.38
N PHE A 14 -4.65 -25.35 12.91
CA PHE A 14 -3.85 -26.34 13.64
C PHE A 14 -2.35 -26.36 13.32
N PHE A 15 -1.85 -25.51 12.43
CA PHE A 15 -0.41 -25.42 12.15
C PHE A 15 0.30 -24.57 13.22
N SER A 16 0.40 -25.15 14.42
CA SER A 16 1.26 -24.64 15.49
C SER A 16 2.71 -24.68 15.02
N ASN A 17 3.37 -23.53 15.10
CA ASN A 17 4.78 -23.30 14.81
C ASN A 17 5.69 -24.21 15.65
N ALA A 18 5.99 -25.42 15.20
CA ALA A 18 7.10 -26.22 15.71
C ALA A 18 8.33 -25.93 14.85
N GLN A 19 9.34 -25.29 15.45
CA GLN A 19 10.65 -25.12 14.82
C GLN A 19 11.40 -26.45 14.94
N GLU A 20 11.45 -27.19 13.82
CA GLU A 20 12.18 -28.44 13.70
C GLU A 20 13.62 -28.16 13.27
N VAL A 21 14.59 -28.67 14.05
CA VAL A 21 16.00 -28.72 13.67
C VAL A 21 16.37 -30.20 13.54
N GLU A 22 16.82 -30.59 12.36
CA GLU A 22 17.13 -31.98 12.01
C GLU A 22 18.64 -32.23 12.14
N ARG A 23 19.02 -33.18 13.00
CA ARG A 23 20.37 -33.76 13.01
C ARG A 23 20.24 -35.28 13.08
N ASN A 24 20.87 -35.98 12.14
CA ASN A 24 20.88 -37.46 12.05
C ASN A 24 19.48 -38.12 11.97
N GLY A 25 18.52 -37.50 11.27
CA GLY A 25 17.20 -38.11 11.01
C GLY A 25 16.29 -38.22 12.23
N LYS A 26 16.59 -37.50 13.33
CA LYS A 26 15.82 -37.51 14.58
C LYS A 26 15.47 -36.07 15.01
N LYS A 27 14.18 -35.85 15.29
CA LYS A 27 13.62 -34.53 15.66
C LYS A 27 13.87 -34.25 17.14
N HIS A 28 14.70 -33.25 17.44
CA HIS A 28 14.97 -32.82 18.81
C HIS A 28 14.37 -31.42 19.07
N ILE A 29 13.66 -31.26 20.20
CA ILE A 29 13.05 -30.01 20.65
C ILE A 29 13.84 -29.50 21.86
N VAL A 30 14.49 -28.34 21.74
CA VAL A 30 15.25 -27.73 22.85
C VAL A 30 14.36 -26.70 23.56
N LYS A 31 14.12 -26.87 24.87
CA LYS A 31 13.35 -25.93 25.70
C LYS A 31 14.14 -25.54 26.94
N LYS A 32 14.51 -24.25 27.04
CA LYS A 32 15.29 -23.65 28.12
C LYS A 32 16.65 -24.31 28.30
N ASP A 33 16.70 -25.39 29.06
CA ASP A 33 17.92 -26.14 29.41
C ASP A 33 17.83 -27.63 29.11
N ARG A 34 16.70 -28.09 28.57
CA ARG A 34 16.42 -29.50 28.37
C ARG A 34 16.28 -29.85 26.88
N ILE A 35 16.93 -30.92 26.49
CA ILE A 35 16.90 -31.49 25.15
C ILE A 35 15.82 -32.57 25.18
N TRP A 36 14.76 -32.38 24.41
CA TRP A 36 13.66 -33.32 24.32
C TRP A 36 13.74 -34.07 22.99
N HIS A 37 13.58 -35.38 23.02
CA HIS A 37 13.41 -36.22 21.83
C HIS A 37 12.11 -37.01 21.99
N GLU A 38 11.17 -36.86 21.05
CA GLU A 38 9.87 -37.56 21.06
C GLU A 38 9.08 -37.42 22.38
N GLY A 39 9.19 -36.27 23.05
CA GLY A 39 8.48 -36.01 24.32
C GLY A 39 9.21 -36.51 25.58
N ASN A 40 10.35 -37.18 25.43
CA ASN A 40 11.19 -37.61 26.56
C ASN A 40 12.38 -36.66 26.75
N ASP A 41 12.70 -36.38 28.02
CA ASP A 41 13.85 -35.57 28.41
C ASP A 41 15.13 -36.40 28.25
N VAL A 42 15.87 -36.12 27.18
CA VAL A 42 17.15 -36.78 26.84
C VAL A 42 18.34 -35.92 27.26
N THR A 43 18.14 -34.93 28.13
CA THR A 43 19.22 -34.06 28.59
C THR A 43 20.34 -34.86 29.25
N ALA A 44 19.99 -35.81 30.13
CA ALA A 44 20.97 -36.63 30.84
C ALA A 44 21.76 -37.62 29.97
N THR A 45 21.31 -37.90 28.73
CA THR A 45 22.02 -38.79 27.78
C THR A 45 23.13 -38.10 26.99
N PHE A 46 23.19 -36.76 27.01
CA PHE A 46 24.26 -35.99 26.37
C PHE A 46 25.26 -35.52 27.42
N SER A 47 26.55 -35.55 27.06
CA SER A 47 27.61 -34.97 27.89
C SER A 47 27.41 -33.45 28.05
N LEU A 48 27.95 -32.87 29.11
CA LEU A 48 27.83 -31.42 29.39
C LEU A 48 28.33 -30.57 28.20
N GLU A 49 29.35 -31.03 27.47
CA GLU A 49 29.86 -30.37 26.28
C GLU A 49 28.90 -30.42 25.09
N GLU A 50 28.23 -31.56 24.87
CA GLU A 50 27.24 -31.72 23.81
C GLU A 50 25.98 -30.89 24.09
N GLN A 51 25.54 -30.83 25.35
CA GLN A 51 24.44 -29.96 25.75
C GLN A 51 24.77 -28.48 25.51
N ALA A 52 25.99 -28.04 25.82
CA ALA A 52 26.42 -26.67 25.58
C ALA A 52 26.42 -26.31 24.09
N LYS A 53 26.94 -27.21 23.23
CA LYS A 53 26.92 -27.03 21.77
C LYS A 53 25.50 -26.94 21.21
N ILE A 54 24.59 -27.80 21.68
CA ILE A 54 23.19 -27.80 21.21
C ILE A 54 22.47 -26.52 21.63
N LYS A 55 22.74 -26.00 22.83
CA LYS A 55 22.17 -24.71 23.27
C LYS A 55 22.71 -23.54 22.47
N ASP A 56 24.01 -23.54 22.16
CA ASP A 56 24.63 -22.49 21.36
C ASP A 56 24.08 -22.48 19.92
N GLU A 57 24.01 -23.65 19.27
CA GLU A 57 23.39 -23.81 17.95
C GLU A 57 21.93 -23.33 17.94
N PHE A 58 21.16 -23.67 18.98
CA PHE A 58 19.76 -23.22 19.11
C PHE A 58 19.65 -21.70 19.33
N SER A 59 20.50 -21.11 20.19
CA SER A 59 20.50 -19.67 20.43
C SER A 59 20.82 -18.90 19.13
N ASN A 60 21.85 -19.33 18.41
CA ASN A 60 22.24 -18.76 17.12
C ASN A 60 21.10 -18.85 16.08
N LEU A 61 20.38 -19.98 16.06
CA LEU A 61 19.22 -20.13 15.18
C LEU A 61 18.08 -19.17 15.55
N VAL A 62 17.75 -19.07 16.85
CA VAL A 62 16.69 -18.17 17.34
C VAL A 62 17.05 -16.71 17.06
N GLU A 63 18.31 -16.32 17.23
CA GLU A 63 18.78 -14.97 16.88
C GLU A 63 18.68 -14.72 15.38
N GLY A 64 19.10 -15.67 14.55
CA GLY A 64 18.96 -15.58 13.10
C GLY A 64 17.51 -15.42 12.65
N ILE A 65 16.57 -16.13 13.28
CA ILE A 65 15.13 -16.01 12.99
C ILE A 65 14.59 -14.65 13.45
N LYS A 66 14.95 -14.19 14.65
CA LYS A 66 14.55 -12.85 15.14
C LYS A 66 15.07 -11.73 14.24
N LEU A 67 16.30 -11.86 13.72
CA LEU A 67 16.86 -10.90 12.77
C LEU A 67 16.05 -10.88 11.47
N LYS A 68 15.78 -12.04 10.87
CA LYS A 68 14.95 -12.15 9.66
C LYS A 68 13.54 -11.61 9.87
N GLU A 69 12.92 -11.85 11.02
CA GLU A 69 11.61 -11.28 11.33
C GLU A 69 11.64 -9.75 11.46
N LYS A 70 12.68 -9.20 12.10
CA LYS A 70 12.87 -7.74 12.19
C LYS A 70 13.05 -7.13 10.80
N GLU A 71 13.85 -7.75 9.94
CA GLU A 71 14.04 -7.31 8.56
C GLU A 71 12.73 -7.39 7.76
N ALA A 72 12.01 -8.51 7.83
CA ALA A 72 10.71 -8.65 7.17
C ALA A 72 9.70 -7.60 7.65
N LYS A 73 9.67 -7.28 8.95
CA LYS A 73 8.83 -6.20 9.51
C LYS A 73 9.25 -4.83 8.99
N ARG A 74 10.56 -4.55 8.90
CA ARG A 74 11.09 -3.30 8.32
C ARG A 74 10.73 -3.16 6.85
N LEU A 75 10.89 -4.22 6.06
CA LEU A 75 10.54 -4.25 4.64
C LEU A 75 9.03 -4.03 4.43
N LYS A 76 8.18 -4.74 5.19
CA LYS A 76 6.71 -4.54 5.14
C LYS A 76 6.30 -3.11 5.50
N LYS A 77 6.95 -2.50 6.50
CA LYS A 77 6.69 -1.11 6.87
C LYS A 77 7.12 -0.15 5.75
N ALA A 78 8.32 -0.34 5.20
CA ALA A 78 8.82 0.47 4.08
C ALA A 78 7.92 0.36 2.85
N GLU A 79 7.46 -0.84 2.49
CA GLU A 79 6.53 -1.05 1.37
C GLU A 79 5.19 -0.34 1.60
N LYS A 80 4.64 -0.44 2.82
CA LYS A 80 3.39 0.25 3.19
C LYS A 80 3.55 1.77 3.10
N ASP A 81 4.67 2.30 3.58
CA ASP A 81 4.97 3.73 3.55
C ASP A 81 5.13 4.22 2.11
N GLN A 82 5.84 3.48 1.25
CA GLN A 82 5.95 3.78 -0.18
C GLN A 82 4.59 3.77 -0.88
N LYS A 83 3.75 2.76 -0.61
CA LYS A 83 2.41 2.66 -1.19
C LYS A 83 1.50 3.82 -0.78
N ASN A 84 1.62 4.28 0.46
CA ASN A 84 0.86 5.43 0.94
C ASN A 84 1.35 6.72 0.26
N ALA A 85 2.68 6.93 0.21
CA ALA A 85 3.27 8.07 -0.47
C ALA A 85 2.89 8.14 -1.96
N GLU A 86 2.85 6.99 -2.66
CA GLU A 86 2.41 6.92 -4.05
C GLU A 86 0.94 7.32 -4.22
N LYS A 87 0.06 6.81 -3.34
CA LYS A 87 -1.36 7.17 -3.35
C LYS A 87 -1.57 8.67 -3.12
N ASP A 88 -0.83 9.26 -2.19
CA ASP A 88 -0.93 10.68 -1.89
C ASP A 88 -0.41 11.54 -3.05
N ARG A 89 0.70 11.14 -3.68
CA ARG A 89 1.20 11.76 -4.91
C ARG A 89 0.15 11.71 -6.03
N LYS A 90 -0.49 10.56 -6.24
CA LYS A 90 -1.53 10.39 -7.27
C LYS A 90 -2.75 11.26 -6.99
N ARG A 91 -3.17 11.35 -5.73
CA ARG A 91 -4.26 12.26 -5.29
C ARG A 91 -3.89 13.72 -5.55
N ALA A 92 -2.70 14.15 -5.14
CA ALA A 92 -2.22 15.51 -5.39
C ALA A 92 -2.19 15.84 -6.89
N GLN A 93 -1.63 14.96 -7.72
CA GLN A 93 -1.60 15.13 -9.17
C GLN A 93 -3.01 15.23 -9.77
N SER A 94 -3.96 14.40 -9.31
CA SER A 94 -5.33 14.47 -9.80
C SER A 94 -6.03 15.79 -9.44
N LYS A 95 -5.76 16.33 -8.24
CA LYS A 95 -6.29 17.63 -7.79
C LYS A 95 -5.72 18.77 -8.63
N GLN A 96 -4.41 18.77 -8.87
CA GLN A 96 -3.76 19.75 -9.74
C GLN A 96 -4.34 19.72 -11.16
N LYS A 97 -4.48 18.53 -11.76
CA LYS A 97 -5.08 18.39 -13.10
C LYS A 97 -6.52 18.88 -13.17
N LYS A 98 -7.32 18.68 -12.12
CA LYS A 98 -8.70 19.20 -12.05
C LYS A 98 -8.70 20.73 -11.97
N ALA A 99 -7.88 21.29 -11.08
CA ALA A 99 -7.75 22.74 -10.93
C ALA A 99 -7.28 23.41 -12.24
N GLU A 100 -6.29 22.82 -12.92
CA GLU A 100 -5.79 23.30 -14.21
C GLU A 100 -6.88 23.29 -15.30
N LYS A 101 -7.67 22.20 -15.37
CA LYS A 101 -8.79 22.11 -16.31
C LYS A 101 -9.86 23.17 -16.02
N GLU A 102 -10.19 23.38 -14.77
CA GLU A 102 -11.19 24.38 -14.36
C GLU A 102 -10.71 25.80 -14.69
N LEU A 103 -9.43 26.10 -14.39
CA LEU A 103 -8.82 27.38 -14.75
C LEU A 103 -8.88 27.61 -16.27
N LYS A 104 -8.48 26.61 -17.07
CA LYS A 104 -8.53 26.69 -18.53
C LYS A 104 -9.95 26.88 -19.06
N GLN A 105 -10.96 26.30 -18.41
CA GLN A 105 -12.37 26.51 -18.79
C GLN A 105 -12.82 27.93 -18.46
N LYS A 106 -12.44 28.46 -17.29
CA LYS A 106 -12.73 29.84 -16.89
C LYS A 106 -12.08 30.84 -17.83
N GLU A 107 -10.80 30.67 -18.16
CA GLU A 107 -10.09 31.51 -19.15
C GLU A 107 -10.77 31.50 -20.51
N LYS A 108 -11.19 30.32 -21.00
CA LYS A 108 -11.93 30.21 -22.26
C LYS A 108 -13.28 30.91 -22.21
N ALA A 109 -14.02 30.73 -21.11
CA ALA A 109 -15.32 31.38 -20.93
C ALA A 109 -15.17 32.92 -20.90
N GLN A 110 -14.17 33.41 -20.18
CA GLN A 110 -13.85 34.84 -20.14
C GLN A 110 -13.47 35.38 -21.53
N SER A 111 -12.57 34.71 -22.25
CA SER A 111 -12.18 35.12 -23.60
C SER A 111 -13.37 35.14 -24.58
N ASN A 112 -14.26 34.14 -24.48
CA ASN A 112 -15.47 34.10 -25.30
C ASN A 112 -16.44 35.23 -24.95
N TYR A 113 -16.61 35.52 -23.66
CA TYR A 113 -17.43 36.63 -23.19
C TYR A 113 -16.89 37.98 -23.69
N GLU A 114 -15.59 38.23 -23.55
CA GLU A 114 -14.95 39.46 -24.03
C GLU A 114 -15.12 39.64 -25.55
N LYS A 115 -14.95 38.56 -26.32
CA LYS A 115 -15.20 38.57 -27.77
C LYS A 115 -16.66 38.87 -28.10
N ALA A 116 -17.60 38.22 -27.42
CA ALA A 116 -19.03 38.44 -27.63
C ALA A 116 -19.43 39.89 -27.30
N THR A 117 -18.95 40.43 -26.19
CA THR A 117 -19.18 41.82 -25.77
C THR A 117 -18.63 42.80 -26.79
N LYS A 118 -17.41 42.57 -27.29
CA LYS A 118 -16.81 43.40 -28.35
C LYS A 118 -17.65 43.36 -29.63
N ASN A 119 -18.06 42.17 -30.08
CA ASN A 119 -18.87 42.02 -31.29
C ASN A 119 -20.25 42.67 -31.14
N TYR A 120 -20.88 42.52 -29.97
CA TYR A 120 -22.15 43.16 -29.65
C TYR A 120 -22.05 44.68 -29.70
N SER A 121 -21.03 45.24 -29.03
CA SER A 121 -20.77 46.69 -29.05
C SER A 121 -20.56 47.21 -30.48
N GLN A 122 -19.76 46.52 -31.29
CA GLN A 122 -19.55 46.88 -32.69
C GLN A 122 -20.84 46.80 -33.52
N ALA A 123 -21.64 45.77 -33.32
CA ALA A 123 -22.92 45.61 -34.01
C ALA A 123 -23.91 46.70 -33.61
N GLN A 124 -23.98 47.03 -32.32
CA GLN A 124 -24.82 48.10 -31.78
C GLN A 124 -24.39 49.47 -32.32
N SER A 125 -23.11 49.80 -32.29
CA SER A 125 -22.60 51.04 -32.89
C SER A 125 -22.88 51.11 -34.39
N LYS A 126 -22.76 49.99 -35.11
CA LYS A 126 -23.09 49.92 -36.54
C LYS A 126 -24.58 50.15 -36.78
N TYR A 127 -25.44 49.55 -35.95
CA TYR A 127 -26.89 49.72 -36.01
C TYR A 127 -27.29 51.18 -35.80
N GLU A 128 -26.83 51.81 -34.70
CA GLU A 128 -27.15 53.22 -34.41
C GLU A 128 -26.68 54.14 -35.54
N ARG A 129 -25.45 53.93 -36.06
CA ARG A 129 -24.93 54.70 -37.19
C ARG A 129 -25.77 54.55 -38.46
N LEU A 130 -26.32 53.36 -38.74
CA LEU A 130 -27.19 53.15 -39.91
C LEU A 130 -28.57 53.78 -39.71
N LYS A 131 -29.09 53.72 -38.48
CA LYS A 131 -30.35 54.34 -38.07
C LYS A 131 -30.30 55.86 -38.22
N GLU A 132 -29.25 56.50 -37.69
CA GLU A 132 -29.01 57.95 -37.83
C GLU A 132 -28.91 58.39 -39.30
N LYS A 133 -28.32 57.54 -40.15
CA LYS A 133 -28.17 57.83 -41.58
C LYS A 133 -29.44 57.55 -42.41
N GLY A 134 -30.53 57.09 -41.78
CA GLY A 134 -31.75 56.68 -42.50
C GLY A 134 -31.55 55.49 -43.44
N LYS A 135 -30.48 54.70 -43.26
CA LYS A 135 -30.13 53.53 -44.08
C LYS A 135 -30.62 52.22 -43.47
N LEU A 136 -31.52 52.30 -42.49
CA LEU A 136 -32.24 51.14 -41.98
C LEU A 136 -33.41 50.87 -42.91
N SER A 137 -33.44 49.70 -43.56
CA SER A 137 -34.59 49.32 -44.38
C SER A 137 -35.87 49.33 -43.52
N PRO A 138 -36.97 49.93 -44.01
CA PRO A 138 -38.29 49.73 -43.41
C PRO A 138 -38.63 48.23 -43.48
N LYS A 139 -39.22 47.69 -42.41
CA LYS A 139 -39.87 46.39 -42.46
C LYS A 139 -41.24 46.52 -43.10
#